data_AF-A0A2M8CZX6-F1
#
_entry.id   AF-A0A2M8CZX6-F1
#
_cell.length_a   1.000
_cell.length_b   1.000
_cell.length_c   1.000
_cell.angle_alpha   90.00
_cell.angle_beta   90.00
_cell.angle_gamma   90.00
#
_symmetry.space_group_name_H-M   'P 1'
#
loop_
_entity.id
_entity.type
_entity.pdbx_description
1 polymer ?
#
loop_
_entity_poly.entity_id
_entity_poly.type
_entity_poly.pdbx_seq_one_letter_code
_entity_poly.pdbx_strand_id
1 'polypeptide(L)'
;MTVAPKTFARKYIWFIMTLCLLPWFVVQSQLSINGDTAWLLTAARRLLDGGMMSTDFYETNPPLSVLYHIPPVFLAKILAVPEYILVFLYFSGLIALSACAVNAVLKSWDFLETEQRYMIVAAFLVGNTILTAIALGEREHIIFLGLMPFLLAQLSLTWKHPLSRKLLWVLMIFGTFAVLLKPHYGLLPTLLLVHRMIVQKRF
;
A
#
# COMPACT_ATOMS: atom_id res chain seq x y z
N MET A 1 -26.96 -21.22 -22.75
CA MET A 1 -26.36 -20.30 -21.75
C MET A 1 -25.48 -19.31 -22.51
N THR A 2 -25.99 -18.10 -22.71
CA THR A 2 -25.30 -17.04 -23.46
C THR A 2 -24.19 -16.47 -22.59
N VAL A 3 -22.93 -16.75 -22.95
CA VAL A 3 -21.76 -16.13 -22.31
C VAL A 3 -21.85 -14.63 -22.58
N ALA A 4 -22.13 -13.84 -21.54
CA ALA A 4 -22.16 -12.39 -21.65
C ALA A 4 -20.82 -11.90 -22.24
N PRO A 5 -20.82 -10.93 -23.18
CA PRO A 5 -19.59 -10.50 -23.82
C PRO A 5 -18.63 -9.94 -22.77
N LYS A 6 -17.36 -10.35 -22.78
CA LYS A 6 -16.32 -9.98 -21.78
C LYS A 6 -16.15 -8.46 -21.58
N THR A 7 -16.51 -7.67 -22.59
CA THR A 7 -16.55 -6.20 -22.53
C THR A 7 -17.64 -5.66 -21.61
N PHE A 8 -18.72 -6.42 -21.42
CA PHE A 8 -19.85 -6.10 -20.55
C PHE A 8 -19.43 -6.22 -19.09
N ALA A 9 -18.87 -7.36 -18.67
CA ALA A 9 -18.40 -7.60 -17.31
C ALA A 9 -17.39 -6.54 -16.83
N ARG A 10 -16.46 -6.14 -17.70
CA ARG A 10 -15.49 -5.06 -17.40
C ARG A 10 -16.17 -3.74 -17.05
N LYS A 11 -17.22 -3.33 -17.77
CA LYS A 11 -17.94 -2.06 -17.50
C LYS A 11 -18.58 -2.08 -16.11
N TYR A 12 -19.16 -3.20 -15.69
CA TYR A 12 -19.76 -3.33 -14.36
C TYR A 12 -18.71 -3.26 -13.25
N ILE A 13 -17.53 -3.86 -13.43
CA ILE A 13 -16.44 -3.75 -12.44
C ILE A 13 -16.07 -2.28 -12.23
N TRP A 14 -15.85 -1.52 -13.31
CA TRP A 14 -15.54 -0.09 -13.20
C TRP A 14 -16.69 0.71 -12.59
N PHE A 15 -17.93 0.41 -12.97
CA PHE A 15 -19.10 1.06 -12.40
C PHE A 15 -19.21 0.82 -10.89
N ILE A 16 -19.08 -0.42 -10.43
CA ILE A 16 -19.09 -0.79 -9.01
C ILE A 16 -17.91 -0.12 -8.28
N MET A 17 -16.71 -0.15 -8.87
CA MET A 17 -15.55 0.53 -8.28
C MET A 17 -15.81 2.02 -8.09
N THR A 18 -16.33 2.72 -9.10
CA THR A 18 -16.65 4.15 -8.98
C THR A 18 -17.72 4.38 -7.92
N LEU A 19 -18.76 3.54 -7.88
CA LEU A 19 -19.84 3.62 -6.90
C LEU A 19 -19.34 3.40 -5.46
N CYS A 20 -18.32 2.57 -5.26
CA CYS A 20 -17.71 2.33 -3.96
C CYS A 20 -16.67 3.40 -3.56
N LEU A 21 -15.79 3.78 -4.50
CA LEU A 21 -14.64 4.65 -4.21
C LEU A 21 -15.01 6.14 -4.17
N LEU A 22 -16.01 6.58 -4.93
CA LEU A 22 -16.43 7.98 -4.94
C LEU A 22 -17.00 8.42 -3.58
N PRO A 23 -17.94 7.69 -2.95
CA PRO A 23 -18.41 8.03 -1.60
C PRO A 23 -17.27 7.98 -0.57
N TRP A 24 -16.40 6.97 -0.64
CA TRP A 24 -15.23 6.89 0.22
C TRP A 24 -14.35 8.14 0.09
N PHE A 25 -14.03 8.58 -1.12
CA PHE A 25 -13.20 9.76 -1.35
C PHE A 25 -13.83 11.03 -0.75
N VAL A 26 -15.14 11.22 -0.96
CA VAL A 26 -15.88 12.37 -0.44
C VAL A 26 -15.94 12.36 1.09
N VAL A 27 -16.24 11.22 1.70
CA VAL A 27 -16.35 11.10 3.16
C VAL A 27 -14.96 11.19 3.80
N GLN A 28 -14.00 10.41 3.31
CA GLN A 28 -12.66 10.31 3.89
C GLN A 28 -11.89 11.64 3.82
N SER A 29 -12.09 12.45 2.78
CA SER A 29 -11.47 13.77 2.68
C SER A 29 -11.95 14.77 3.75
N GLN A 30 -13.08 14.48 4.41
CA GLN A 30 -13.67 15.30 5.47
C GLN A 30 -13.46 14.70 6.87
N LEU A 31 -13.03 13.44 6.95
CA LEU A 31 -12.78 12.79 8.23
C LEU A 31 -11.51 13.34 8.88
N SER A 32 -11.57 13.48 10.21
CA SER A 32 -10.41 13.84 11.02
C SER A 32 -9.37 12.73 10.99
N ILE A 33 -8.10 13.12 11.09
CA ILE A 33 -6.98 12.20 11.26
C ILE A 33 -7.13 11.48 12.61
N ASN A 34 -6.92 10.17 12.62
CA ASN A 34 -6.98 9.39 13.87
C ASN A 34 -5.85 9.81 14.84
N GLY A 35 -6.03 9.51 16.13
CA GLY A 35 -5.12 9.99 17.19
C GLY A 35 -3.66 9.54 17.00
N ASP A 36 -3.46 8.27 16.64
CA ASP A 36 -2.12 7.70 16.44
C ASP A 36 -1.39 8.35 15.26
N THR A 37 -2.08 8.54 14.14
CA THR A 37 -1.54 9.22 12.96
C THR A 37 -1.30 10.69 13.26
N ALA A 38 -2.19 11.36 14.01
CA ALA A 38 -2.01 12.76 14.40
C ALA A 38 -0.78 12.96 15.29
N TRP A 39 -0.50 12.03 16.19
CA TRP A 39 0.73 12.04 16.99
C TRP A 39 1.98 11.88 16.10
N LEU A 40 1.98 10.92 15.18
CA LEU A 40 3.12 10.70 14.27
C LEU A 40 3.36 11.88 13.32
N LEU A 41 2.30 12.56 12.87
CA LEU A 41 2.40 13.81 12.11
C LEU A 41 3.00 14.94 12.95
N THR A 42 2.62 15.04 14.22
CA THR A 42 3.20 16.01 15.16
C THR A 42 4.69 15.75 15.38
N ALA A 43 5.07 14.48 15.57
CA ALA A 43 6.46 14.04 15.67
C ALA A 43 7.25 14.36 14.39
N ALA A 44 6.68 14.09 13.20
CA ALA A 44 7.30 14.39 11.92
C ALA A 44 7.52 15.89 11.72
N ARG A 45 6.59 16.72 12.21
CA ARG A 45 6.72 18.18 12.20
C ARG A 45 7.87 18.66 13.09
N ARG A 46 7.93 18.17 14.33
CA ARG A 46 9.05 18.49 15.26
C ARG A 46 10.39 18.12 14.66
N LEU A 47 10.48 16.95 14.03
CA LEU A 47 11.69 16.50 13.34
C LEU A 47 12.06 17.42 12.16
N LEU A 48 11.08 17.83 11.34
CA LEU A 48 11.30 18.76 10.23
C LEU A 48 11.71 20.16 10.67
N ASP A 49 11.30 20.58 11.88
CA ASP A 49 11.68 21.86 12.47
C ASP A 49 13.04 21.80 13.19
N GLY A 50 13.77 20.68 13.06
CA GLY A 50 15.12 20.50 13.59
C GLY A 50 15.20 19.80 14.94
N GLY A 51 14.06 19.33 15.47
CA GLY A 51 14.02 18.58 16.73
C GLY A 51 14.57 17.16 16.59
N MET A 52 15.00 16.57 17.71
CA MET A 52 15.58 15.23 17.81
C MET A 52 14.63 14.26 18.51
N MET A 53 14.51 13.03 17.97
CA MET A 53 13.72 11.93 18.56
C MET A 53 14.20 11.50 19.96
N SER A 54 15.44 11.80 20.33
CA SER A 54 15.99 11.40 21.63
C SER A 54 15.67 12.40 22.74
N THR A 55 15.40 13.67 22.40
CA THR A 55 15.27 14.76 23.39
C THR A 55 13.94 15.49 23.32
N ASP A 56 13.36 15.67 22.12
CA ASP A 56 12.28 16.65 21.91
C ASP A 56 10.89 16.01 21.77
N PHE A 57 10.85 14.71 21.47
CA PHE A 57 9.63 13.92 21.51
C PHE A 57 9.99 12.44 21.65
N TYR A 58 9.21 11.69 22.41
CA TYR A 58 9.43 10.27 22.63
C TYR A 58 8.42 9.43 21.85
N GLU A 59 8.92 8.57 20.97
CA GLU A 59 8.12 7.60 20.23
C GLU A 59 8.61 6.19 20.58
N THR A 60 7.67 5.32 20.97
CA THR A 60 7.98 3.92 21.33
C THR A 60 8.26 3.06 20.10
N ASN A 61 7.75 3.47 18.95
CA ASN A 61 7.88 2.76 17.70
C ASN A 61 9.19 3.09 16.98
N PRO A 62 9.63 2.24 16.03
CA PRO A 62 10.85 2.50 15.28
C PRO A 62 10.81 3.86 14.56
N PRO A 63 11.97 4.53 14.33
CA PRO A 63 12.05 5.85 13.71
C PRO A 63 11.28 5.96 12.39
N LEU A 64 11.27 4.87 11.61
CA LEU A 64 10.59 4.81 10.32
C LEU A 64 9.08 5.14 10.41
N SER A 65 8.45 4.89 11.57
CA SER A 65 7.04 5.23 11.82
C SER A 65 6.75 6.74 11.75
N VAL A 66 7.74 7.56 12.09
CA VAL A 66 7.67 9.02 11.96
C VAL A 66 8.13 9.45 10.57
N LEU A 67 9.17 8.81 10.02
CA LEU A 67 9.76 9.22 8.74
C LEU A 67 8.79 9.16 7.55
N TYR A 68 7.90 8.16 7.48
CA TYR A 68 6.96 8.08 6.36
C TYR A 68 5.85 9.16 6.40
N HIS A 69 5.70 9.85 7.53
CA HIS A 69 4.79 11.00 7.67
C HIS A 69 5.46 12.32 7.29
N ILE A 70 6.79 12.36 7.10
CA ILE A 70 7.50 13.57 6.68
C ILE A 70 7.00 14.11 5.34
N PRO A 71 6.83 13.30 4.27
CA PRO A 71 6.42 13.83 2.97
C PRO A 71 5.13 14.67 2.99
N PRO A 72 3.99 14.20 3.57
CA PRO A 72 2.78 15.02 3.61
C PRO A 72 2.94 16.29 4.47
N VAL A 73 3.67 16.23 5.60
CA VAL A 73 3.91 17.40 6.46
C VAL A 73 4.78 18.44 5.75
N PHE A 74 5.84 17.99 5.08
CA PHE A 74 6.75 18.85 4.32
C PHE A 74 6.02 19.55 3.16
N LEU A 75 5.23 18.79 2.40
CA LEU A 75 4.42 19.35 1.31
C LEU A 75 3.40 20.36 1.83
N ALA A 76 2.80 20.12 3.01
CA ALA A 76 1.81 21.04 3.58
C ALA A 76 2.47 22.38 3.93
N LYS A 77 3.71 22.34 4.44
CA LYS A 77 4.53 23.52 4.75
C LYS A 77 4.88 24.35 3.51
N ILE A 78 5.21 23.70 2.39
CA ILE A 78 5.61 24.39 1.14
C ILE A 78 4.42 24.89 0.35
N LEU A 79 3.35 24.10 0.23
CA LEU A 79 2.21 24.41 -0.62
C LEU A 79 1.17 25.31 0.07
N ALA A 80 1.33 25.59 1.37
CA ALA A 80 0.36 26.34 2.18
C ALA A 80 -1.07 25.76 2.10
N VAL A 81 -1.17 24.44 1.90
CA VAL A 81 -2.44 23.68 1.88
C VAL A 81 -2.67 23.09 3.27
N PRO A 82 -3.92 22.99 3.75
CA PRO A 82 -4.22 22.31 5.00
C PRO A 82 -3.63 20.90 5.06
N GLU A 83 -2.91 20.59 6.15
CA GLU A 83 -2.17 19.33 6.28
C GLU A 83 -3.05 18.09 6.09
N TYR A 84 -4.26 18.09 6.65
CA TYR A 84 -5.17 16.95 6.54
C TYR A 84 -5.51 16.60 5.08
N ILE A 85 -5.57 17.59 4.18
CA ILE A 85 -5.80 17.38 2.74
C ILE A 85 -4.59 16.67 2.14
N LEU A 86 -3.37 17.13 2.42
CA LEU A 86 -2.18 16.50 1.85
C LEU A 86 -1.88 15.13 2.45
N VAL A 87 -2.20 14.91 3.72
CA VAL A 87 -2.16 13.59 4.36
C VAL A 87 -3.12 12.64 3.65
N PHE A 88 -4.36 13.05 3.44
CA PHE A 88 -5.36 12.26 2.72
C PHE A 88 -4.91 11.95 1.28
N LEU A 89 -4.45 12.94 0.52
CA LEU A 89 -3.97 12.77 -0.85
C LEU A 89 -2.72 11.88 -0.92
N TYR A 90 -1.80 12.02 0.05
CA TYR A 90 -0.59 11.20 0.14
C TYR A 90 -0.93 9.73 0.32
N PHE A 91 -1.76 9.38 1.31
CA PHE A 91 -2.15 7.98 1.54
C PHE A 91 -3.03 7.42 0.42
N SER A 92 -3.94 8.23 -0.15
CA SER A 92 -4.70 7.86 -1.35
C SER A 92 -3.78 7.56 -2.53
N GLY A 93 -2.72 8.37 -2.70
CA GLY A 93 -1.67 8.14 -3.70
C GLY A 93 -0.92 6.83 -3.47
N LEU A 94 -0.55 6.52 -2.22
CA LEU A 94 0.09 5.25 -1.89
C LEU A 94 -0.80 4.04 -2.18
N ILE A 95 -2.11 4.13 -1.89
CA ILE A 95 -3.08 3.09 -2.23
C ILE A 95 -3.13 2.89 -3.74
N ALA A 96 -3.22 3.97 -4.52
CA ALA A 96 -3.25 3.91 -5.98
C ALA A 96 -1.96 3.34 -6.58
N LEU A 97 -0.80 3.73 -6.05
CA LEU A 97 0.50 3.22 -6.47
C LEU A 97 0.63 1.72 -6.16
N SER A 98 0.22 1.29 -4.97
CA SER A 98 0.22 -0.12 -4.58
C SER A 98 -0.73 -0.94 -5.46
N ALA A 99 -1.95 -0.44 -5.73
CA ALA A 99 -2.88 -1.11 -6.64
C ALA A 99 -2.33 -1.22 -8.07
N CYS A 100 -1.63 -0.17 -8.56
CA CYS A 100 -0.92 -0.22 -9.84
C CYS A 100 0.18 -1.29 -9.84
N ALA A 101 0.96 -1.39 -8.77
CA ALA A 101 1.99 -2.40 -8.60
C ALA A 101 1.40 -3.83 -8.57
N VAL A 102 0.34 -4.05 -7.80
CA VAL A 102 -0.41 -5.31 -7.76
C VAL A 102 -0.89 -5.69 -9.16
N ASN A 103 -1.56 -4.77 -9.87
CA ASN A 103 -2.02 -5.02 -11.24
C ASN A 103 -0.86 -5.32 -12.21
N ALA A 104 0.28 -4.65 -12.07
CA ALA A 104 1.47 -4.89 -12.89
C ALA A 104 2.05 -6.29 -12.66
N VAL A 105 2.07 -6.76 -11.40
CA VAL A 105 2.50 -8.13 -11.08
C VAL A 105 1.51 -9.15 -11.59
N LEU A 106 0.21 -8.98 -11.32
CA LEU A 106 -0.83 -9.92 -11.77
C LEU A 106 -0.96 -10.00 -13.29
N LYS A 107 -0.57 -8.96 -14.02
CA LYS A 107 -0.50 -9.02 -15.49
C LYS A 107 0.51 -10.04 -16.02
N SER A 108 1.51 -10.44 -15.21
CA SER A 108 2.47 -11.49 -15.57
C SER A 108 1.95 -12.92 -15.36
N TRP A 109 0.75 -13.08 -14.79
CA TRP A 109 0.20 -14.40 -14.46
C TRP A 109 -0.71 -14.89 -15.57
N ASP A 110 -0.22 -15.83 -16.38
CA ASP A 110 -0.90 -16.30 -17.60
C ASP A 110 -2.23 -17.03 -17.33
N PHE A 111 -2.43 -17.54 -16.11
CA PHE A 111 -3.65 -18.24 -15.72
C PHE A 111 -4.80 -17.30 -15.31
N LEU A 112 -4.53 -16.01 -15.11
CA LEU A 112 -5.56 -15.04 -14.73
C LEU A 112 -6.20 -14.41 -15.97
N GLU A 113 -7.50 -14.58 -16.10
CA GLU A 113 -8.25 -13.80 -17.06
C GLU A 113 -8.24 -12.30 -16.69
N THR A 114 -8.40 -11.43 -17.70
CA THR A 114 -8.40 -9.98 -17.50
C THR A 114 -9.47 -9.53 -16.49
N GLU A 115 -10.63 -10.18 -16.47
CA GLU A 115 -11.71 -9.90 -15.53
C GLU A 115 -11.34 -10.31 -14.10
N GLN A 116 -10.80 -11.52 -13.91
CA GLN A 116 -10.34 -12.01 -12.61
C GLN A 116 -9.25 -11.10 -12.03
N ARG A 117 -8.29 -10.66 -12.86
CA ARG A 117 -7.28 -9.69 -12.45
C ARG A 117 -7.91 -8.40 -11.95
N TYR A 118 -8.87 -7.83 -12.68
CA TYR A 118 -9.54 -6.61 -12.26
C TYR A 118 -10.39 -6.80 -11.02
N MET A 119 -11.01 -7.96 -10.82
CA MET A 119 -11.72 -8.29 -9.58
C MET A 119 -10.76 -8.32 -8.38
N ILE A 120 -9.57 -8.93 -8.52
CA ILE A 120 -8.56 -8.95 -7.46
C ILE A 120 -8.09 -7.52 -7.14
N VAL A 121 -7.81 -6.71 -8.16
CA VAL A 121 -7.39 -5.31 -7.98
C VAL A 121 -8.52 -4.46 -7.36
N ALA A 122 -9.76 -4.67 -7.77
CA ALA A 122 -10.93 -3.99 -7.19
C ALA A 122 -11.13 -4.37 -5.72
N ALA A 123 -11.03 -5.67 -5.40
CA ALA A 123 -11.11 -6.16 -4.02
C ALA A 123 -9.97 -5.58 -3.16
N PHE A 124 -8.76 -5.52 -3.71
CA PHE A 124 -7.62 -4.88 -3.04
C PHE A 124 -7.88 -3.39 -2.77
N LEU A 125 -8.40 -2.64 -3.76
CA LEU A 125 -8.74 -1.23 -3.58
C LEU A 125 -9.84 -1.04 -2.54
N VAL A 126 -10.93 -1.80 -2.61
CA VAL A 126 -12.03 -1.74 -1.63
C VAL A 126 -11.53 -2.06 -0.21
N GLY A 127 -10.66 -3.06 -0.06
CA GLY A 127 -10.06 -3.42 1.22
C GLY A 127 -9.18 -2.30 1.81
N ASN A 128 -8.39 -1.62 0.98
CA ASN A 128 -7.50 -0.53 1.40
C ASN A 128 -8.17 0.85 1.43
N THR A 129 -9.48 0.93 1.20
CA THR A 129 -10.22 2.20 1.25
C THR A 129 -11.36 2.10 2.24
N ILE A 130 -12.40 1.36 1.89
CA ILE A 130 -13.64 1.28 2.68
C ILE A 130 -13.40 0.53 3.99
N LEU A 131 -12.72 -0.62 3.95
CA LEU A 131 -12.53 -1.45 5.16
C LEU A 131 -11.50 -0.85 6.13
N THR A 132 -10.64 0.02 5.64
CA THR A 132 -9.53 0.64 6.39
C THR A 132 -9.72 2.14 6.57
N ALA A 133 -10.93 2.66 6.36
CA ALA A 133 -11.25 4.08 6.43
C ALA A 133 -10.82 4.74 7.76
N ILE A 134 -11.01 4.04 8.88
CA ILE A 134 -10.60 4.51 10.22
C ILE A 134 -9.11 4.37 10.51
N ALA A 135 -8.42 3.51 9.74
CA ALA A 135 -7.01 3.16 9.89
C ALA A 135 -6.13 3.80 8.79
N LEU A 136 -6.63 4.83 8.11
CA LEU A 136 -5.89 5.50 7.05
C LEU A 136 -4.64 6.18 7.64
N GLY A 137 -3.47 5.80 7.13
CA GLY A 137 -2.18 6.33 7.59
C GLY A 137 -1.54 5.53 8.73
N GLU A 138 -2.25 4.57 9.31
CA GLU A 138 -1.69 3.66 10.30
C GLU A 138 -0.60 2.77 9.70
N ARG A 139 0.36 2.37 10.54
CA ARG A 139 1.51 1.55 10.12
C ARG A 139 1.07 0.26 9.46
N GLU A 140 0.07 -0.40 10.02
CA GLU A 140 -0.51 -1.66 9.55
C GLU A 140 -1.01 -1.54 8.12
N HIS A 141 -1.66 -0.41 7.81
CA HIS A 141 -2.11 -0.12 6.46
C HIS A 141 -0.92 0.11 5.52
N ILE A 142 0.09 0.89 5.91
CA ILE A 142 1.30 1.12 5.09
C ILE A 142 2.08 -0.17 4.86
N ILE A 143 2.18 -1.02 5.89
CA ILE A 143 2.79 -2.35 5.78
C ILE A 143 2.03 -3.16 4.74
N PHE A 144 0.70 -3.23 4.80
CA PHE A 144 -0.09 -3.98 3.84
C PHE A 144 0.08 -3.48 2.40
N LEU A 145 0.09 -2.15 2.20
CA LEU A 145 0.29 -1.52 0.89
C LEU A 145 1.65 -1.85 0.27
N GLY A 146 2.72 -1.93 1.05
CA GLY A 146 4.04 -2.30 0.55
C GLY A 146 4.27 -3.82 0.47
N LEU A 147 3.78 -4.56 1.46
CA LEU A 147 4.02 -5.98 1.60
C LEU A 147 3.22 -6.81 0.59
N MET A 148 2.00 -6.43 0.27
CA MET A 148 1.18 -7.20 -0.68
C MET A 148 1.80 -7.32 -2.08
N PRO A 149 2.20 -6.23 -2.77
CA PRO A 149 2.86 -6.36 -4.07
C PRO A 149 4.23 -7.05 -3.97
N PHE A 150 4.94 -6.91 -2.84
CA PHE A 150 6.16 -7.65 -2.56
C PHE A 150 5.93 -9.18 -2.53
N LEU A 151 4.92 -9.65 -1.78
CA LEU A 151 4.60 -11.08 -1.67
C LEU A 151 4.16 -11.65 -3.03
N LEU A 152 3.36 -10.90 -3.80
CA LEU A 152 2.97 -11.30 -5.15
C LEU A 152 4.18 -11.41 -6.09
N ALA A 153 5.12 -10.47 -6.01
CA ALA A 153 6.36 -10.55 -6.80
C ALA A 153 7.21 -11.76 -6.42
N GLN A 154 7.26 -12.11 -5.14
CA GLN A 154 7.97 -13.30 -4.66
C GLN A 154 7.30 -14.61 -5.13
N LEU A 155 5.97 -14.65 -5.18
CA LEU A 155 5.23 -15.76 -5.79
C LEU A 155 5.54 -15.87 -7.29
N SER A 156 5.57 -14.75 -8.02
CA SER A 156 5.98 -14.76 -9.43
C SER A 156 7.38 -15.34 -9.62
N LEU A 157 8.34 -15.03 -8.74
CA LEU A 157 9.68 -15.64 -8.80
C LEU A 157 9.68 -17.14 -8.49
N THR A 158 8.79 -17.59 -7.61
CA THR A 158 8.67 -19.00 -7.22
C THR A 158 8.14 -19.83 -8.38
N TRP A 159 7.10 -19.33 -9.06
CA TRP A 159 6.43 -19.98 -10.19
C TRP A 159 6.97 -19.59 -11.56
N LYS A 160 8.04 -18.80 -11.61
CA LYS A 160 8.72 -18.34 -12.83
C LYS A 160 7.84 -17.52 -13.79
N HIS A 161 6.88 -16.77 -13.25
CA HIS A 161 6.12 -15.79 -14.04
C HIS A 161 7.04 -14.65 -14.52
N PRO A 162 6.88 -14.16 -15.77
CA PRO A 162 7.76 -13.16 -16.36
C PRO A 162 7.56 -11.78 -15.73
N LEU A 163 8.47 -11.35 -14.85
CA LEU A 163 8.50 -10.01 -14.27
C LEU A 163 9.71 -9.20 -14.76
N SER A 164 9.47 -7.92 -15.04
CA SER A 164 10.55 -6.97 -15.31
C SER A 164 11.47 -6.84 -14.10
N ARG A 165 12.79 -6.93 -14.32
CA ARG A 165 13.81 -6.76 -13.26
C ARG A 165 13.67 -5.42 -12.54
N LYS A 166 13.32 -4.36 -13.26
CA LYS A 166 13.12 -3.02 -12.68
C LYS A 166 11.96 -3.02 -11.68
N LEU A 167 10.82 -3.58 -12.09
CA LEU A 167 9.65 -3.70 -11.22
C LEU A 167 9.98 -4.55 -9.99
N LEU A 168 10.65 -5.69 -10.19
CA LEU A 168 11.05 -6.55 -9.08
C LEU A 168 11.88 -5.79 -8.04
N TRP A 169 12.96 -5.09 -8.45
CA TRP A 169 13.80 -4.35 -7.51
C TRP A 169 13.03 -3.28 -6.74
N VAL A 170 12.16 -2.53 -7.43
CA VAL A 170 11.28 -1.54 -6.78
C VAL A 170 10.43 -2.22 -5.71
N LEU A 171 9.74 -3.31 -6.04
CA LEU A 171 8.88 -4.01 -5.08
C LEU A 171 9.66 -4.62 -3.91
N MET A 172 10.85 -5.18 -4.16
CA MET A 172 11.70 -5.74 -3.11
C MET A 172 12.18 -4.65 -2.14
N ILE A 173 12.58 -3.49 -2.64
CA ILE A 173 13.04 -2.36 -1.81
C ILE A 173 11.87 -1.83 -0.97
N PHE A 174 10.74 -1.49 -1.60
CA PHE A 174 9.57 -0.94 -0.88
C PHE A 174 8.96 -1.95 0.09
N GLY A 175 8.89 -3.23 -0.26
CA GLY A 175 8.45 -4.29 0.64
C GLY A 175 9.37 -4.48 1.84
N THR A 176 10.69 -4.31 1.66
CA THR A 176 11.65 -4.34 2.77
C THR A 176 11.43 -3.15 3.70
N PHE A 177 11.24 -1.94 3.16
CA PHE A 177 10.87 -0.78 3.98
C PHE A 177 9.57 -1.03 4.75
N ALA A 178 8.55 -1.62 4.12
CA ALA A 178 7.31 -2.00 4.80
C ALA A 178 7.56 -2.93 5.99
N VAL A 179 8.39 -3.97 5.85
CA VAL A 179 8.74 -4.87 6.95
C VAL A 179 9.45 -4.14 8.10
N LEU A 180 10.30 -3.16 7.80
CA LEU A 180 11.01 -2.38 8.82
C LEU A 180 10.09 -1.51 9.69
N LEU A 181 8.87 -1.20 9.24
CA LEU A 181 7.88 -0.50 10.10
C LEU A 181 7.48 -1.36 11.29
N LYS A 182 7.35 -2.68 11.10
CA LYS A 182 7.07 -3.67 12.14
C LYS A 182 7.77 -5.00 11.80
N PRO A 183 8.97 -5.25 12.36
CA PRO A 183 9.83 -6.37 11.94
C PRO A 183 9.19 -7.76 11.97
N HIS A 184 8.18 -8.00 12.81
CA HIS A 184 7.48 -9.28 12.86
C HIS A 184 6.73 -9.62 11.56
N TYR A 185 6.34 -8.66 10.73
CA TYR A 185 5.78 -8.94 9.40
C TYR A 185 6.81 -9.55 8.43
N GLY A 186 8.11 -9.49 8.78
CA GLY A 186 9.19 -10.17 8.06
C GLY A 186 9.07 -11.69 8.05
N LEU A 187 8.21 -12.27 8.91
CA LEU A 187 7.87 -13.70 8.87
C LEU A 187 7.21 -14.08 7.54
N LEU A 188 6.36 -13.23 6.94
CA LEU A 188 5.68 -13.55 5.67
C LEU A 188 6.65 -13.70 4.48
N PRO A 189 7.56 -12.74 4.19
CA PRO A 189 8.63 -12.92 3.22
C PRO A 189 9.45 -14.19 3.48
N THR A 190 9.80 -14.41 4.74
CA THR A 190 10.68 -15.51 5.16
C THR A 190 10.04 -16.86 4.85
N LEU A 191 8.76 -17.02 5.19
CA LEU A 191 7.99 -18.23 4.88
C LEU A 191 7.93 -18.47 3.37
N LEU A 192 7.69 -17.43 2.57
CA LEU A 192 7.69 -17.57 1.10
C LEU A 192 9.08 -17.88 0.53
N LEU A 193 10.17 -17.43 1.18
CA LEU A 193 11.54 -17.76 0.76
C LEU A 193 11.84 -19.22 1.03
N VAL A 194 11.51 -19.70 2.24
CA VAL A 194 11.64 -21.12 2.61
C VAL A 194 10.81 -22.00 1.69
N HIS A 195 9.54 -21.64 1.46
CA HIS A 195 8.67 -22.33 0.51
C HIS A 195 9.30 -22.40 -0.89
N ARG A 196 9.89 -21.29 -1.37
CA ARG A 196 10.59 -21.27 -2.66
C ARG A 196 11.81 -22.19 -2.68
N MET A 197 12.62 -22.22 -1.62
CA MET A 197 13.78 -23.13 -1.53
C MET A 197 13.34 -24.59 -1.66
N ILE A 198 12.25 -24.97 -0.98
CA ILE A 198 11.66 -26.31 -1.03
C ILE A 198 11.16 -26.63 -2.45
N VAL A 199 10.34 -25.75 -3.03
CA VAL A 199 9.73 -25.97 -4.37
C VAL A 199 10.79 -26.00 -5.48
N GLN A 200 11.79 -25.13 -5.42
CA GLN A 200 12.83 -25.05 -6.46
C GLN A 200 14.02 -25.99 -6.21
N LYS A 201 14.00 -26.80 -5.13
CA LYS A 201 15.10 -27.68 -4.70
C LYS A 201 16.47 -26.97 -4.67
N ARG A 202 16.47 -25.70 -4.26
CA ARG A 202 17.68 -24.89 -4.09
C ARG A 202 18.01 -24.88 -2.61
N PHE A 203 18.76 -25.88 -2.18
CA PHE A 203 19.52 -25.84 -0.92
C PHE A 203 20.87 -25.20 -1.18
#